data_AF-B0K619-F1
#
_entry.id   AF-B0K619-F1
#
_cell.length_a   1.000
_cell.length_b   1.000
_cell.length_c   1.000
_cell.angle_alpha   90.00
_cell.angle_beta   90.00
_cell.angle_gamma   90.00
#
_symmetry.space_group_name_H-M   'P 1'
#
loop_
_entity.id
_entity.type
_entity.pdbx_description
1 polymer ?
#
loop_
_entity_poly.entity_id
_entity_poly.type
_entity_poly.pdbx_seq_one_letter_code
_entity_poly.pdbx_strand_id
1 'polypeptide(L)'
;MTEVHKYSQWLDYANDDLKAAKELLKTDLHNIVCFHSQQAVEKALKAYLVFNNVNPPQVHNLITLLELCINLDKEFEILRLVDAKSNSKRKWSSSSA
;
A
#
# COMPACT_ATOMS: atom_id res chain seq x y z
N MET A 1 -17.20 23.03 3.31
CA MET A 1 -16.36 22.44 2.23
C MET A 1 -15.29 21.61 2.91
N THR A 2 -15.03 20.42 2.36
CA THR A 2 -14.50 19.20 3.02
C THR A 2 -13.14 19.37 3.70
N GLU A 3 -13.05 18.93 4.97
CA GLU A 3 -11.79 18.74 5.72
C GLU A 3 -10.83 17.88 4.89
N VAL A 4 -9.80 18.49 4.31
CA VAL A 4 -8.67 17.75 3.77
C VAL A 4 -7.92 17.20 4.98
N HIS A 5 -8.09 15.91 5.27
CA HIS A 5 -7.31 15.24 6.31
C HIS A 5 -5.83 15.56 6.11
N LYS A 6 -5.15 16.08 7.14
CA LYS A 6 -3.73 16.44 7.06
C LYS A 6 -2.91 15.20 6.70
N TYR A 7 -1.88 15.35 5.87
CA TYR A 7 -0.99 14.24 5.50
C TYR A 7 -0.43 13.51 6.74
N SER A 8 -0.17 14.24 7.84
CA SER A 8 0.31 13.70 9.09
C SER A 8 -0.65 12.67 9.70
N GLN A 9 -1.95 12.93 9.64
CA GLN A 9 -2.99 12.02 10.14
C GLN A 9 -3.02 10.73 9.33
N TRP A 10 -2.82 10.80 8.01
CA TRP A 10 -2.67 9.62 7.17
C TRP A 10 -1.44 8.80 7.52
N LEU A 11 -0.31 9.45 7.84
CA LEU A 11 0.89 8.77 8.32
C LEU A 11 0.68 8.11 9.69
N ASP A 12 -0.04 8.77 10.60
CA ASP A 12 -0.38 8.18 11.90
C ASP A 12 -1.18 6.88 11.71
N TYR A 13 -2.20 6.90 10.85
CA TYR A 13 -2.95 5.69 10.53
C TYR A 13 -2.12 4.61 9.83
N ALA A 14 -1.22 5.00 8.92
CA ALA A 14 -0.30 4.05 8.28
C ALA A 14 0.63 3.37 9.32
N ASN A 15 1.10 4.14 10.31
CA ASN A 15 1.93 3.64 11.39
C ASN A 15 1.16 2.72 12.34
N ASP A 16 -0.10 3.03 12.65
CA ASP A 16 -0.97 2.17 13.44
C ASP A 16 -1.20 0.82 12.76
N ASP A 17 -1.46 0.79 11.45
CA ASP A 17 -1.58 -0.44 10.68
C ASP A 17 -0.27 -1.23 10.65
N LEU A 18 0.87 -0.56 10.44
CA LEU A 18 2.18 -1.22 10.46
C LEU A 18 2.48 -1.83 11.84
N LYS A 19 2.12 -1.13 12.91
CA LYS A 19 2.25 -1.63 14.28
C LYS A 19 1.35 -2.85 14.49
N ALA A 20 0.09 -2.78 14.07
CA ALA A 20 -0.84 -3.91 14.15
C ALA A 20 -0.30 -5.14 13.39
N ALA A 21 0.19 -4.95 12.15
CA ALA A 21 0.79 -6.02 11.36
C ALA A 21 1.99 -6.67 12.06
N LYS A 22 2.88 -5.88 12.66
CA LYS A 22 4.06 -6.37 13.41
C LYS A 22 3.68 -7.16 14.66
N GLU A 23 2.65 -6.73 15.38
CA GLU A 23 2.17 -7.46 16.55
C GLU A 23 1.47 -8.76 16.16
N LEU A 24 0.62 -8.73 15.13
CA LEU A 24 -0.11 -9.89 14.62
C LEU A 24 0.82 -10.93 13.98
N LEU A 25 1.98 -10.54 13.46
CA LEU A 25 2.97 -11.46 12.89
C LEU A 25 3.52 -12.46 13.92
N LYS A 26 3.37 -12.17 15.22
CA LYS A 26 3.73 -13.09 16.31
C LYS A 26 2.69 -14.19 16.55
N THR A 27 1.63 -14.20 15.74
CA THR A 27 0.51 -15.14 15.80
C THR A 27 0.35 -15.84 14.44
N ASP A 28 -0.49 -16.86 14.36
CA ASP A 28 -0.79 -17.57 13.11
C ASP A 28 -1.85 -16.85 12.22
N LEU A 29 -2.21 -15.60 12.53
CA LEU A 29 -3.24 -14.81 11.82
C LEU A 29 -2.70 -14.13 10.56
N HIS A 30 -2.05 -14.91 9.69
CA HIS A 30 -1.32 -14.39 8.53
C HIS A 30 -2.17 -13.56 7.56
N ASN A 31 -3.44 -13.93 7.36
CA ASN A 31 -4.37 -13.17 6.53
C ASN A 31 -4.60 -11.75 7.06
N ILE A 32 -4.68 -11.60 8.39
CA ILE A 32 -4.88 -10.30 9.05
C ILE A 32 -3.59 -9.46 9.01
N VAL A 33 -2.42 -10.11 9.12
CA VAL A 33 -1.12 -9.45 8.91
C VAL A 33 -1.03 -8.86 7.50
N CYS A 34 -1.41 -9.62 6.47
CA CYS A 34 -1.41 -9.13 5.09
C CYS A 34 -2.37 -7.96 4.90
N PHE A 35 -3.57 -8.02 5.51
CA PHE A 35 -4.54 -6.93 5.47
C PHE A 35 -3.96 -5.62 6.04
N HIS A 36 -3.42 -5.64 7.25
CA HIS A 36 -2.83 -4.43 7.85
C HIS A 36 -1.58 -3.96 7.10
N SER A 37 -0.78 -4.88 6.56
CA SER A 37 0.38 -4.52 5.76
C SER A 37 -0.03 -3.77 4.48
N GLN A 38 -1.07 -4.23 3.78
CA GLN A 38 -1.62 -3.55 2.60
C GLN A 38 -2.18 -2.17 2.98
N GLN A 39 -2.94 -2.09 4.09
CA GLN A 39 -3.51 -0.85 4.58
C GLN A 39 -2.45 0.19 4.97
N ALA A 40 -1.36 -0.23 5.60
CA ALA A 40 -0.24 0.64 5.94
C ALA A 40 0.36 1.29 4.68
N VAL A 41 0.61 0.50 3.63
CA VAL A 41 1.13 1.01 2.35
C VAL A 41 0.12 1.95 1.68
N GLU A 42 -1.16 1.57 1.64
CA GLU A 42 -2.21 2.39 1.03
C GLU A 42 -2.28 3.78 1.68
N LYS A 43 -2.30 3.83 3.01
CA LYS A 43 -2.38 5.08 3.77
C LYS A 43 -1.12 5.92 3.65
N ALA A 44 0.07 5.29 3.57
CA ALA A 44 1.31 6.00 3.33
C ALA A 44 1.35 6.66 1.94
N LEU A 45 0.91 5.96 0.88
CA LEU A 45 0.80 6.54 -0.46
C LEU A 45 -0.22 7.68 -0.49
N LYS A 46 -1.38 7.51 0.16
CA LYS A 46 -2.39 8.59 0.28
C LYS A 46 -1.85 9.80 1.04
N ALA A 47 -1.06 9.59 2.09
CA ALA A 47 -0.39 10.69 2.80
C ALA A 47 0.52 11.49 1.87
N TYR A 48 1.30 10.82 1.02
CA TYR A 48 2.19 11.47 0.05
C TYR A 48 1.41 12.29 -0.99
N LEU A 49 0.28 11.78 -1.48
CA LEU A 49 -0.60 12.54 -2.38
C LEU A 49 -1.13 13.80 -1.70
N VAL A 50 -1.64 13.68 -0.47
CA VAL A 50 -2.13 14.82 0.32
C VAL A 50 -1.03 15.84 0.59
N PHE A 51 0.18 15.40 0.91
CA PHE A 51 1.34 16.28 1.11
C PHE A 51 1.63 17.13 -0.14
N ASN A 52 1.42 16.57 -1.32
CA ASN A 52 1.54 17.26 -2.61
C ASN A 52 0.26 17.98 -3.05
N ASN A 53 -0.70 18.22 -2.15
CA ASN A 53 -1.99 18.85 -2.43
C ASN A 53 -2.86 18.10 -3.45
N VAL A 54 -2.63 16.79 -3.64
CA VAL A 54 -3.47 15.91 -4.46
C VAL A 54 -4.47 15.20 -3.57
N ASN A 55 -5.76 15.37 -3.85
CA ASN A 55 -6.80 14.64 -3.12
C ASN A 55 -6.75 13.15 -3.52
N PRO A 56 -6.48 12.23 -2.59
CA PRO A 56 -6.37 10.82 -2.91
C PRO A 56 -7.73 10.27 -3.40
N PRO A 57 -7.75 9.48 -4.48
CA PRO A 57 -8.99 8.85 -4.94
C PRO A 57 -9.54 7.88 -3.89
N GLN A 58 -10.87 7.75 -3.84
CA GLN A 58 -11.56 6.73 -3.02
C GLN A 58 -11.46 5.35 -3.68
N VAL A 59 -10.22 4.88 -3.88
CA VAL A 59 -9.89 3.55 -4.40
C VAL A 59 -8.99 2.83 -3.41
N HIS A 60 -9.14 1.51 -3.34
CA HIS A 60 -8.31 0.60 -2.55
C HIS A 60 -7.36 -0.19 -3.45
N ASN A 61 -6.75 0.50 -4.43
CA ASN A 61 -5.84 -0.11 -5.40
C ASN A 61 -4.44 0.52 -5.25
N LEU A 62 -3.49 -0.28 -4.74
CA LEU A 62 -2.12 0.15 -4.53
C LEU A 62 -1.42 0.54 -5.84
N ILE A 63 -1.70 -0.16 -6.94
CA ILE A 63 -1.10 0.15 -8.24
C ILE A 63 -1.55 1.54 -8.68
N THR A 64 -2.85 1.82 -8.63
CA THR A 64 -3.38 3.16 -8.98
C THR A 64 -2.78 4.27 -8.13
N LEU A 65 -2.64 4.06 -6.81
CA LEU A 65 -2.02 5.06 -5.94
C LEU A 65 -0.54 5.25 -6.23
N LEU A 66 0.19 4.16 -6.50
CA LEU A 66 1.60 4.20 -6.87
C LEU A 66 1.81 4.97 -8.18
N GLU A 67 0.97 4.74 -9.20
CA GLU A 67 1.02 5.50 -10.46
C GLU A 67 0.87 7.01 -10.25
N LEU A 68 -0.04 7.41 -9.36
CA LEU A 68 -0.21 8.82 -9.00
C LEU A 68 1.03 9.38 -8.29
N CYS A 69 1.64 8.62 -7.38
CA CYS A 69 2.90 9.03 -6.75
C CYS A 69 4.04 9.14 -7.77
N ILE A 70 4.17 8.20 -8.72
CA ILE A 70 5.19 8.22 -9.78
C ILE A 70 5.06 9.45 -10.69
N ASN A 71 3.82 9.93 -10.91
CA ASN A 71 3.59 11.15 -11.68
C ASN A 71 4.05 12.42 -10.95
N LEU A 72 4.16 12.38 -9.62
CA LEU A 72 4.67 13.48 -8.80
C LEU A 72 6.19 13.36 -8.58
N ASP A 73 6.69 12.14 -8.36
CA ASP A 73 8.08 11.85 -8.06
C ASP A 73 8.50 10.49 -8.62
N LYS A 74 9.49 10.55 -9.52
CA LYS A 74 10.01 9.40 -10.25
C LYS A 74 10.77 8.40 -9.38
N GLU A 75 11.21 8.78 -8.18
CA GLU A 75 11.85 7.83 -7.26
C GLU A 75 10.92 6.66 -6.89
N PHE A 76 9.60 6.87 -6.91
CA PHE A 76 8.61 5.81 -6.66
C PHE A 76 8.64 4.68 -7.70
N GLU A 77 9.26 4.85 -8.87
CA GLU A 77 9.43 3.78 -9.86
C GLU A 77 10.22 2.58 -9.29
N ILE A 78 11.05 2.80 -8.26
CA ILE A 78 11.77 1.71 -7.56
C ILE A 78 10.82 0.65 -6.99
N LEU A 79 9.61 1.05 -6.59
CA LEU A 79 8.62 0.15 -6.00
C LEU A 79 7.99 -0.79 -7.04
N ARG A 80 8.04 -0.46 -8.34
CA ARG A 80 7.62 -1.38 -9.41
C ARG A 80 8.59 -2.55 -9.60
N LEU A 81 9.87 -2.37 -9.26
CA LEU A 81 10.92 -3.37 -9.50
C LEU A 81 10.85 -4.56 -8.52
N VAL A 82 10.05 -4.45 -7.46
CA VAL A 82 9.86 -5.51 -6.46
C VAL A 82 9.08 -6.71 -7.06
N ASP A 83 8.21 -6.47 -8.05
CA ASP A 83 7.49 -7.55 -8.77
C ASP A 83 8.39 -8.31 -9.75
N ALA A 84 9.37 -7.64 -10.36
CA ALA A 84 10.21 -8.24 -11.42
C ALA A 84 11.16 -9.32 -10.91
N LYS A 85 11.61 -9.25 -9.65
CA LYS A 85 12.53 -10.24 -9.06
C LYS A 85 11.82 -11.47 -8.48
N SER A 86 10.50 -11.39 -8.29
CA SER A 86 9.73 -12.40 -7.53
C SER A 86 8.97 -13.39 -8.41
N ASN A 87 8.85 -13.13 -9.72
CA ASN A 87 7.89 -13.85 -10.58
C ASN A 87 8.51 -14.76 -11.65
N SER A 88 9.61 -15.46 -11.34
CA SER A 88 10.18 -16.45 -12.27
C SER A 88 9.51 -17.84 -12.22
N LYS A 89 8.60 -18.16 -11.27
CA LYS A 89 8.03 -19.53 -11.15
C LYS A 89 6.62 -19.66 -10.55
N ARG A 90 5.60 -18.94 -11.05
CA ARG A 90 4.20 -19.38 -10.83
C ARG A 90 3.53 -19.80 -12.13
N LYS A 91 3.77 -21.05 -12.53
CA LYS A 91 2.86 -21.79 -13.43
C LYS A 91 1.66 -22.23 -12.60
N TRP A 92 0.49 -21.65 -12.85
CA TRP A 92 -0.78 -22.20 -12.41
C TRP A 92 -1.07 -23.44 -13.26
N SER A 93 -0.85 -24.64 -12.72
CA SER A 93 -1.37 -25.86 -13.32
C SER A 93 -2.80 -26.06 -12.81
N SER A 94 -3.78 -25.74 -13.65
CA SER A 94 -5.14 -26.25 -13.47
C SER A 94 -5.14 -27.74 -13.79
N SER A 95 -4.98 -28.58 -12.78
CA SER A 95 -5.39 -29.98 -12.87
C SER A 95 -6.90 -30.03 -12.76
N SER A 96 -7.57 -30.05 -13.91
CA SER A 96 -8.91 -30.61 -14.01
C SER A 96 -8.76 -32.13 -13.98
N ALA A 97 -9.22 -32.75 -12.88
CA ALA A 97 -9.55 -34.16 -12.79
C ALA A 97 -11.07 -34.28 -12.66
#